data_AF-A0A357SZE3-F1
#
_entry.id   AF-A0A357SZE3-F1
#
_cell.length_a   1.000
_cell.length_b   1.000
_cell.length_c   1.000
_cell.angle_alpha   90.00
_cell.angle_beta   90.00
_cell.angle_gamma   90.00
#
_symmetry.space_group_name_H-M   'P 1'
#
loop_
_entity.id
_entity.type
_entity.pdbx_description
1 polymer ?
#
loop_
_entity_poly.entity_id
_entity_poly.type
_entity_poly.pdbx_seq_one_letter_code
_entity_poly.pdbx_strand_id
1 'polypeptide(L)' 'PSGCGKTTTLRMIGGFEDVTSGEIYLDGVKINDLLANKRETCMVFQSYALFPHMNIYKNVAYGLELKGLPKKEI' A
#
# COMPACT_ATOMS: atom_id res chain seq x y z
N PRO A 1 -13.35 8.04 -19.03
CA PRO A 1 -14.02 6.72 -18.93
C PRO A 1 -13.79 6.06 -17.55
N SER A 2 -14.89 5.71 -16.85
CA SER A 2 -14.82 4.80 -15.70
C SER A 2 -14.57 3.38 -16.24
N GLY A 3 -13.58 2.66 -15.70
CA GLY A 3 -13.27 1.28 -16.12
C GLY A 3 -12.03 1.06 -16.99
N CYS A 4 -11.21 2.08 -17.24
CA CYS A 4 -9.96 1.90 -18.02
C CYS A 4 -8.81 1.19 -17.25
N GLY A 5 -9.09 0.52 -16.13
CA GLY A 5 -8.11 -0.30 -15.41
C GLY A 5 -7.19 0.41 -14.40
N LYS A 6 -7.29 1.73 -14.17
CA LYS A 6 -6.39 2.46 -13.24
C LYS A 6 -6.26 1.80 -11.87
N THR A 7 -7.39 1.49 -11.24
CA THR A 7 -7.42 0.87 -9.91
C THR A 7 -6.82 -0.53 -9.94
N THR A 8 -7.09 -1.31 -11.00
CA THR A 8 -6.52 -2.64 -11.21
C THR A 8 -4.99 -2.55 -11.34
N THR A 9 -4.47 -1.60 -12.13
CA THR A 9 -3.03 -1.38 -12.28
C THR A 9 -2.36 -0.99 -10.96
N LEU A 10 -2.94 -0.05 -10.21
CA LEU A 10 -2.40 0.33 -8.90
C LEU A 10 -2.43 -0.84 -7.90
N ARG A 11 -3.47 -1.68 -7.93
CA ARG A 11 -3.53 -2.90 -7.11
C ARG A 11 -2.46 -3.92 -7.48
N MET A 12 -2.19 -4.12 -8.77
CA MET A 12 -1.10 -4.99 -9.23
C MET A 12 0.27 -4.49 -8.76
N ILE A 13 0.52 -3.16 -8.83
CA ILE A 13 1.75 -2.55 -8.32
C ILE A 13 1.86 -2.74 -6.79
N GLY A 14 0.77 -2.49 -6.05
CA GLY A 14 0.72 -2.66 -4.59
C GLY A 14 0.70 -4.12 -4.10
N GLY A 15 0.59 -5.10 -4.98
CA GLY A 15 0.55 -6.53 -4.62
C GLY A 15 -0.79 -7.01 -4.07
N PHE A 16 -1.87 -6.30 -4.40
CA PHE A 16 -3.26 -6.66 -4.04
C PHE A 16 -4.01 -7.39 -5.16
N GLU A 17 -3.38 -7.54 -6.32
CA GLU A 17 -3.89 -8.27 -7.49
C GLU A 17 -2.69 -8.93 -8.19
N ASP A 18 -2.88 -10.15 -8.69
CA ASP A 18 -1.82 -10.89 -9.39
C ASP A 18 -1.63 -10.38 -10.83
N VAL A 19 -0.38 -10.40 -11.29
CA VAL A 19 -0.02 -10.03 -12.66
C VAL A 19 -0.11 -11.26 -13.55
N THR A 20 -1.03 -11.28 -14.51
CA THR A 20 -1.18 -12.42 -15.43
C THR A 20 0.05 -12.66 -16.30
N SER A 21 0.69 -11.58 -16.77
CA SER A 21 1.88 -11.64 -17.61
C SER A 21 2.70 -10.36 -17.52
N GLY A 22 4.01 -10.45 -17.77
CA GLY A 22 4.93 -9.33 -17.71
C GLY A 22 5.49 -9.10 -16.31
N GLU A 23 6.31 -8.07 -16.19
CA GLU A 23 7.12 -7.84 -15.00
C GLU A 23 6.92 -6.43 -14.46
N ILE A 24 6.89 -6.30 -13.14
CA ILE A 24 6.87 -5.03 -12.43
C ILE A 24 8.21 -4.88 -11.72
N TYR A 25 8.91 -3.80 -12.01
CA TYR A 25 10.16 -3.44 -11.36
C TYR A 25 9.95 -2.19 -10.51
N LEU A 26 10.43 -2.23 -9.27
CA LEU A 26 10.54 -1.08 -8.37
C LEU A 26 12.01 -0.92 -8.00
N ASP A 27 12.58 0.25 -8.27
CA ASP A 27 14.02 0.53 -8.07
C ASP A 27 14.95 -0.53 -8.67
N GLY A 28 14.58 -1.03 -9.86
CA GLY A 28 15.34 -2.06 -10.59
C GLY A 28 15.15 -3.49 -10.08
N VAL A 29 14.36 -3.70 -9.02
CA VAL A 29 14.08 -5.04 -8.46
C VAL A 29 12.73 -5.54 -8.95
N LYS A 30 12.69 -6.79 -9.45
CA LYS A 30 11.43 -7.45 -9.84
C LYS A 30 10.59 -7.73 -8.60
N ILE A 31 9.35 -7.23 -8.57
CA ILE A 31 8.46 -7.32 -7.38
C ILE A 31 7.23 -8.21 -7.55
N ASN A 32 7.04 -8.86 -8.71
CA ASN A 32 5.87 -9.71 -8.99
C ASN A 32 5.56 -10.71 -7.87
N ASP A 33 6.60 -11.37 -7.35
CA ASP A 33 6.50 -12.45 -6.36
C ASP A 33 6.53 -11.97 -4.90
N LEU A 34 6.65 -10.64 -4.68
CA LEU A 34 6.62 -10.06 -3.34
C LEU A 34 5.18 -9.89 -2.87
N LEU A 35 4.91 -10.33 -1.65
CA LEU A 35 3.67 -10.00 -0.93
C LEU A 35 3.54 -8.49 -0.75
N ALA A 36 2.31 -7.97 -0.72
CA ALA A 36 2.02 -6.53 -0.60
C ALA A 36 2.79 -5.85 0.55
N ASN A 37 2.87 -6.49 1.72
CA ASN A 37 3.56 -5.95 2.90
C ASN A 37 5.10 -5.94 2.80
N LYS A 38 5.67 -6.64 1.81
CA LYS A 38 7.11 -6.67 1.52
C LYS A 38 7.50 -5.74 0.37
N ARG A 39 6.53 -5.12 -0.30
CA ARG A 39 6.79 -4.12 -1.32
C ARG A 39 6.98 -2.78 -0.63
N GLU A 40 8.02 -2.05 -1.01
CA GLU A 40 8.31 -0.70 -0.49
C GLU A 40 7.36 0.35 -1.10
N THR A 41 6.06 0.13 -0.98
CA THR A 41 5.01 0.97 -1.55
C THR A 41 3.98 1.34 -0.48
N CYS A 42 3.44 2.55 -0.56
CA CYS A 42 2.29 2.97 0.23
C CYS A 42 1.08 3.13 -0.69
N MET A 43 -0.06 2.55 -0.34
CA MET A 43 -1.28 2.64 -1.13
C MET A 43 -2.39 3.35 -0.36
N VAL A 44 -2.94 4.41 -0.97
CA VAL A 44 -4.16 5.07 -0.50
C VAL A 44 -5.33 4.54 -1.33
N PHE A 45 -6.28 3.88 -0.67
CA PHE A 45 -7.44 3.28 -1.33
C PHE A 45 -8.51 4.33 -1.66
N GLN A 46 -9.27 4.07 -2.73
CA GLN A 46 -10.38 4.93 -3.15
C GLN A 46 -11.51 4.94 -2.11
N SER A 47 -11.70 3.84 -1.38
CA SER A 47 -12.56 3.79 -0.19
C SER A 47 -11.70 4.00 1.05
N TYR A 48 -12.15 4.86 1.97
CA TYR A 48 -11.41 5.17 3.19
C TYR A 48 -11.14 3.91 4.03
N ALA A 49 -9.88 3.49 4.10
CA ALA A 49 -9.42 2.38 4.92
C ALA A 49 -9.09 2.85 6.35
N LEU A 50 -10.01 3.57 6.98
CA LEU A 50 -9.86 4.05 8.36
C LEU A 50 -10.12 2.93 9.35
N PHE A 51 -9.42 2.96 10.49
CA PHE A 51 -9.71 2.15 11.65
C PHE A 51 -10.83 2.83 12.46
N PRO A 52 -12.07 2.34 12.41
CA PRO A 52 -13.24 3.06 12.95
C PRO A 52 -13.24 3.15 14.48
N HIS A 53 -12.47 2.29 15.14
CA HIS A 53 -12.28 2.27 16.59
C HIS A 53 -11.12 3.17 17.07
N MET A 54 -10.46 3.89 16.15
CA MET A 54 -9.35 4.79 16.45
C MET A 54 -9.76 6.25 16.19
N ASN A 55 -9.20 7.18 16.97
CA ASN A 55 -9.35 8.61 16.68
C ASN A 55 -8.45 9.03 15.50
N ILE A 56 -8.56 10.30 15.08
CA ILE A 56 -7.81 10.85 13.94
C ILE A 56 -6.30 10.67 14.13
N TYR A 57 -5.76 11.06 15.29
CA TYR A 57 -4.32 10.94 15.57
C TYR A 57 -3.85 9.49 15.46
N LYS A 58 -4.57 8.56 16.09
CA LYS A 58 -4.24 7.13 16.04
C LYS A 58 -4.31 6.54 14.63
N ASN A 59 -5.25 6.97 13.79
CA ASN A 59 -5.32 6.53 12.39
C ASN A 59 -4.07 6.96 11.59
N VAL A 60 -3.60 8.19 11.80
CA VAL A 60 -2.41 8.72 11.10
C VAL A 60 -1.11 8.13 11.66
N ALA A 61 -1.02 7.99 12.99
CA ALA A 61 0.16 7.50 13.70
C ALA A 61 0.40 5.99 13.54
N TYR A 62 -0.64 5.20 13.24
CA TYR A 62 -0.60 3.73 13.24
C TYR A 62 0.59 3.13 12.46
N GLY A 63 0.85 3.63 11.24
CA GLY A 63 1.95 3.14 10.41
C GLY A 63 3.34 3.47 10.98
N LEU A 64 3.47 4.57 11.72
CA LEU A 64 4.71 4.98 12.38
C LEU A 64 4.93 4.20 13.68
N GLU A 65 3.86 3.95 14.44
CA GLU A 65 3.91 3.10 15.64
C GLU A 65 4.31 1.66 15.30
N LEU A 66 3.75 1.08 14.23
CA LEU A 66 4.13 -0.25 13.74
C LEU A 66 5.60 -0.35 13.31
N LYS A 67 6.18 0.74 12.82
CA LYS A 67 7.60 0.84 12.49
C LYS A 67 8.49 1.03 13.73
N GLY A 68 7.90 1.20 14.90
CA GLY A 68 8.62 1.32 16.17
C GLY A 68 9.32 2.66 16.37
N LEU A 69 8.84 3.75 15.73
CA LEU A 69 9.43 5.07 15.93
C LEU A 69 9.22 5.59 17.37
N PRO A 70 10.15 6.38 17.92
CA PRO A 70 9.96 7.04 19.21
C PRO A 70 8.75 7.97 19.19
N LYS A 71 8.00 8.07 20.29
CA LYS A 71 6.83 8.98 20.40
C LYS A 71 7.10 10.45 20.07
N LYS A 72 8.36 10.89 20.15
CA LYS A 72 8.76 12.27 19.80
C LYS A 72 8.81 12.48 18.27
N GLU A 73 8.88 11.40 17.50
CA GLU A 73 8.99 11.37 16.04
C GLU A 73 7.67 10.92 15.36
N ILE A 74 6.59 10.75 16.13
CA ILE A 74 5.23 10.38 15.69
C ILE A 74 4.26 11.55 15.91
#